data_AF-A0A9P7X1K4-F1
#
_entry.id   AF-A0A9P7X1K4-F1
#
_cell.length_a   1.000
_cell.length_b   1.000
_cell.length_c   1.000
_cell.angle_alpha   90.00
_cell.angle_beta   90.00
_cell.angle_gamma   90.00
#
_symmetry.space_group_name_H-M   'P 1'
#
loop_
_entity.id
_entity.type
_entity.pdbx_description
1 polymer ?
#
loop_
_entity_poly.entity_id
_entity_poly.type
_entity_poly.pdbx_seq_one_letter_code
_entity_poly.pdbx_strand_id
1 'polypeptide(L)'
;MPLYEILCISSHATDYSHISKLVKQTALTVLNNGGVVRTLNCWGTRKLPALMKRQGQHHTIGDYWTIHFDASPTLLRKVNFQLQQDPRVIRWTTTKLGEQLKDIGGLKEVTVKPGEAVAGI
;
A
#
# COMPACT_ATOMS: atom_id res chain seq x y z
N MET A 1 -6.23 12.17 -11.84
CA MET A 1 -6.23 10.81 -11.26
C MET A 1 -5.65 10.91 -9.87
N PRO A 2 -6.32 10.39 -8.83
CA PRO A 2 -5.81 10.45 -7.47
C PRO A 2 -4.60 9.54 -7.27
N LEU A 3 -3.73 9.94 -6.35
CA LEU A 3 -2.59 9.17 -5.89
C LEU A 3 -3.03 8.24 -4.77
N TYR A 4 -2.76 6.95 -4.95
CA TYR A 4 -2.98 5.93 -3.94
C TYR A 4 -1.66 5.37 -3.43
N GLU A 5 -1.68 4.99 -2.17
CA GLU A 5 -0.68 4.13 -1.53
C GLU A 5 -1.32 2.79 -1.22
N ILE A 6 -0.64 1.71 -1.60
CA ILE A 6 -0.93 0.38 -1.05
C ILE A 6 0.23 0.00 -0.13
N LEU A 7 -0.10 -0.28 1.13
CA LEU A 7 0.76 -0.98 2.06
C LEU A 7 0.34 -2.44 2.06
N CYS A 8 1.25 -3.32 1.66
CA CYS A 8 0.99 -4.75 1.58
C CYS A 8 1.96 -5.51 2.48
N ILE A 9 1.42 -6.55 3.12
CA ILE A 9 2.12 -7.51 3.95
C ILE A 9 2.04 -8.85 3.23
N SER A 10 3.17 -9.33 2.72
CA SER A 10 3.27 -10.65 2.13
C SER A 10 3.78 -11.69 3.12
N SER A 11 3.42 -12.95 2.90
CA SER A 11 3.97 -14.08 3.63
C SER A 11 5.48 -14.12 3.40
N HIS A 12 6.22 -14.22 4.50
CA HIS A 12 7.65 -14.40 4.42
C HIS A 12 7.99 -15.70 3.71
N ALA A 13 8.89 -15.61 2.73
CA ALA A 13 9.48 -16.75 2.06
C ALA A 13 10.99 -16.54 2.05
N THR A 14 11.74 -17.62 2.21
CA THR A 14 13.21 -17.62 2.15
C THR A 14 13.71 -17.10 0.80
N ASP A 15 12.93 -17.33 -0.26
CA ASP A 15 13.23 -16.90 -1.61
C ASP A 15 12.72 -15.48 -1.88
N TYR A 16 13.65 -14.55 -2.07
CA TYR A 16 13.38 -13.19 -2.54
C TYR A 16 12.56 -13.16 -3.85
N SER A 17 12.65 -14.23 -4.65
CA SER A 17 11.92 -14.37 -5.90
C SER A 17 10.40 -14.28 -5.72
N HIS A 18 9.87 -14.70 -4.57
CA HIS A 18 8.42 -14.67 -4.32
C HIS A 18 7.89 -13.25 -4.17
N ILE A 19 8.59 -12.42 -3.40
CA ILE A 19 8.24 -11.02 -3.18
C ILE A 19 8.43 -10.24 -4.48
N SER A 20 9.56 -10.42 -5.15
CA SER A 20 9.85 -9.73 -6.41
C SER A 20 8.80 -10.04 -7.48
N LYS A 21 8.37 -11.31 -7.60
CA LYS A 21 7.30 -11.72 -8.54
C LYS A 21 5.96 -11.07 -8.18
N LEU A 22 5.56 -11.10 -6.91
CA LEU A 22 4.31 -10.49 -6.45
C LEU A 22 4.27 -9.00 -6.78
N VAL A 23 5.33 -8.28 -6.38
CA VAL A 23 5.46 -6.85 -6.60
C VAL A 23 5.46 -6.50 -8.10
N LYS A 24 6.21 -7.25 -8.92
CA LYS A 24 6.21 -7.10 -10.38
C LYS A 24 4.82 -7.34 -10.96
N GLN A 25 4.12 -8.36 -10.51
CA GLN A 25 2.77 -8.69 -11.00
C GLN A 25 1.77 -7.57 -10.67
N THR A 26 1.82 -7.03 -9.45
CA THR A 26 0.99 -5.87 -9.07
C THR A 26 1.33 -4.63 -9.89
N ALA A 27 2.62 -4.32 -10.06
CA ALA A 27 3.06 -3.18 -10.85
C ALA A 27 2.63 -3.30 -12.32
N LEU A 28 2.79 -4.48 -12.93
CA LEU A 28 2.33 -4.76 -14.28
C LEU A 28 0.82 -4.62 -14.43
N THR A 29 0.04 -5.06 -13.44
CA THR A 29 -1.42 -4.88 -13.49
C THR A 29 -1.83 -3.40 -13.44
N VAL A 30 -1.10 -2.57 -12.70
CA VAL A 30 -1.32 -1.11 -12.72
C VAL A 30 -0.98 -0.54 -14.09
N LEU A 31 0.20 -0.85 -14.62
CA LEU A 31 0.69 -0.34 -15.91
C LEU A 31 -0.19 -0.77 -17.09
N ASN A 32 -0.56 -2.05 -17.16
CA ASN A 32 -1.36 -2.61 -18.25
C ASN A 32 -2.78 -2.04 -18.31
N ASN A 33 -3.31 -1.55 -17.19
CA ASN A 33 -4.64 -0.96 -17.14
C ASN A 33 -4.61 0.58 -17.23
N GLY A 34 -3.47 1.17 -17.61
CA GLY A 34 -3.32 2.61 -17.82
C GLY A 34 -3.08 3.44 -16.54
N GLY A 35 -2.68 2.79 -15.44
CA GLY A 35 -2.19 3.48 -14.24
C GLY A 35 -0.69 3.74 -14.31
N VAL A 36 -0.20 4.64 -13.45
CA VAL A 36 1.23 5.00 -13.38
C VAL A 36 1.78 4.64 -12.02
N VAL A 37 2.86 3.85 -11.99
CA VAL A 37 3.59 3.55 -10.75
C VAL A 37 4.66 4.61 -10.54
N ARG A 38 4.68 5.26 -9.37
CA ARG A 38 5.64 6.31 -9.02
C ARG A 38 6.82 5.78 -8.23
N THR A 39 6.52 5.12 -7.12
CA THR A 39 7.52 4.68 -6.15
C THR A 39 7.16 3.29 -5.65
N LEU A 40 8.19 2.49 -5.42
CA LEU A 40 8.09 1.15 -4.87
C LEU A 40 9.15 1.00 -3.80
N ASN A 41 8.71 0.77 -2.57
CA ASN A 41 9.61 0.63 -1.43
C ASN A 41 9.39 -0.73 -0.76
N CYS A 42 10.47 -1.47 -0.52
CA CYS A 42 10.45 -2.70 0.27
C CYS A 42 11.03 -2.40 1.65
N TRP A 43 10.24 -2.58 2.70
CA TRP A 43 10.64 -2.34 4.09
C TRP A 43 11.31 -3.56 4.73
N GLY A 44 11.33 -4.68 4.01
CA GLY A 44 11.92 -5.94 4.43
C GLY A 44 11.02 -6.74 5.37
N THR A 45 11.62 -7.78 5.93
CA THR A 45 10.98 -8.75 6.81
C THR A 45 10.80 -8.18 8.21
N ARG A 46 9.58 -8.20 8.73
CA ARG A 46 9.27 -7.77 10.10
C ARG A 46 8.36 -8.77 10.78
N LYS A 47 8.47 -8.86 12.11
CA LYS A 47 7.55 -9.66 12.92
C LYS A 47 6.18 -8.98 12.96
N LEU A 48 5.12 -9.76 12.76
CA LEU A 48 3.76 -9.25 12.85
C LEU A 48 3.41 -8.95 14.32
N PRO A 49 2.66 -7.87 14.59
CA PRO A 49 2.27 -7.51 15.95
C PRO A 49 1.31 -8.55 16.57
N ALA A 50 0.54 -9.23 15.74
CA ALA A 50 -0.38 -10.30 16.14
C ALA A 50 -0.32 -11.46 15.13
N LEU A 51 -0.69 -12.66 15.58
CA LEU A 51 -0.81 -13.82 14.71
C LEU A 51 -1.92 -13.58 13.69
N MET A 52 -1.57 -13.61 12.40
CA MET A 52 -2.55 -13.42 11.33
C MET A 52 -2.84 -14.75 10.64
N LYS A 53 -4.11 -15.09 10.51
CA LYS A 53 -4.56 -16.26 9.74
C LYS A 53 -5.02 -15.83 8.36
N ARG A 54 -4.43 -16.42 7.31
CA ARG A 54 -4.85 -16.19 5.92
C ARG A 54 -4.79 -17.49 5.14
N GLN A 55 -5.84 -17.78 4.37
CA GLN A 55 -5.94 -18.99 3.54
C GLN A 55 -5.53 -20.29 4.26
N GLY A 56 -5.89 -20.42 5.55
CA GLY A 56 -5.60 -21.61 6.37
C GLY A 56 -4.22 -21.63 7.03
N GLN A 57 -3.32 -20.70 6.71
CA GLN A 57 -1.99 -20.61 7.32
C GLN A 57 -1.91 -19.53 8.40
N HIS A 58 -1.12 -19.79 9.44
CA HIS A 58 -0.81 -18.83 10.48
C HIS A 58 0.55 -18.18 10.19
N HIS A 59 0.56 -16.86 10.12
CA HIS A 59 1.77 -16.07 9.86
C HIS A 59 2.17 -15.32 11.13
N THR A 60 3.45 -15.41 11.48
CA THR A 60 4.08 -14.67 12.58
C THR A 60 5.04 -13.60 12.04
N ILE A 61 5.50 -13.76 10.80
CA ILE A 61 6.47 -12.89 10.13
C ILE A 61 5.88 -12.54 8.75
N GLY A 62 6.11 -11.30 8.31
CA GLY A 62 5.69 -10.84 7.00
C GLY A 62 6.67 -9.85 6.42
N ASP A 63 6.70 -9.79 5.09
CA ASP A 63 7.49 -8.81 4.35
C ASP A 63 6.61 -7.63 4.00
N TYR A 64 7.09 -6.44 4.37
CA TYR A 64 6.37 -5.20 4.16
C TYR A 64 6.88 -4.53 2.89
N TRP A 65 5.94 -4.11 2.04
CA TRP A 65 6.25 -3.29 0.88
C TRP A 65 5.14 -2.30 0.62
N THR A 66 5.52 -1.15 0.06
CA THR A 66 4.60 -0.11 -0.35
C THR A 66 4.76 0.20 -1.83
N ILE A 67 3.64 0.53 -2.47
CA ILE A 67 3.61 1.04 -3.83
C ILE A 67 2.76 2.30 -3.87
N HIS A 68 3.32 3.34 -4.49
CA HIS A 68 2.64 4.59 -4.78
C HIS A 68 2.30 4.63 -6.26
N PHE A 69 1.04 4.81 -6.58
CA PHE A 69 0.58 4.79 -7.96
C PHE A 69 -0.64 5.68 -8.18
N ASP A 70 -0.72 6.26 -9.37
CA ASP A 70 -1.90 7.00 -9.83
C ASP A 70 -2.84 6.03 -10.55
N ALA A 71 -4.09 6.01 -10.12
CA ALA A 71 -5.10 5.11 -10.67
C ALA A 71 -6.49 5.73 -10.68
N SER A 72 -7.33 5.21 -11.58
CA SER A 72 -8.77 5.39 -11.46
C SER A 72 -9.33 4.51 -10.33
N PRO A 73 -10.46 4.88 -9.70
CA PRO A 73 -11.10 4.06 -8.67
C PRO A 73 -11.47 2.64 -9.17
N THR A 74 -11.80 2.50 -10.45
CA THR A 74 -12.09 1.20 -11.08
C THR A 74 -10.84 0.32 -11.15
N LEU A 75 -9.69 0.89 -11.51
CA LEU A 75 -8.41 0.19 -11.53
C LEU A 75 -7.99 -0.22 -10.13
N LEU A 76 -8.19 0.65 -9.13
CA LEU A 76 -7.91 0.33 -7.73
C LEU A 76 -8.69 -0.91 -7.26
N ARG A 77 -9.98 -1.01 -7.60
CA ARG A 77 -10.79 -2.21 -7.27
C ARG A 77 -10.19 -3.48 -7.90
N LYS A 78 -9.70 -3.39 -9.14
CA LYS A 78 -9.06 -4.52 -9.85
C LYS A 78 -7.75 -4.94 -9.17
N VAL A 79 -6.93 -3.99 -8.74
CA VAL A 79 -5.69 -4.27 -7.98
C VAL A 79 -6.02 -4.91 -6.63
N ASN A 80 -7.02 -4.39 -5.91
CA ASN A 80 -7.47 -4.97 -4.64
C ASN A 80 -7.97 -6.41 -4.81
N PHE A 81 -8.73 -6.68 -5.88
CA PHE A 81 -9.21 -8.01 -6.19
C PHE A 81 -8.06 -8.99 -6.50
N GLN A 82 -7.05 -8.53 -7.24
CA GLN A 82 -5.84 -9.32 -7.51
C GLN A 82 -5.09 -9.66 -6.20
N LEU A 83 -4.85 -8.67 -5.34
CA LEU A 83 -4.18 -8.88 -4.05
C LEU A 83 -4.98 -9.80 -3.12
N GLN A 84 -6.31 -9.76 -3.22
CA GLN A 84 -7.17 -10.65 -2.44
C GLN A 84 -7.04 -12.12 -2.85
N GLN A 85 -6.89 -12.38 -4.15
CA GLN A 85 -6.76 -13.72 -4.72
C GLN A 85 -5.39 -14.33 -4.46
N ASP A 86 -4.35 -13.50 -4.39
CA ASP A 86 -2.98 -13.98 -4.24
C ASP A 86 -2.74 -14.60 -2.84
N PRO A 87 -2.38 -15.90 -2.73
CA PRO A 87 -2.15 -16.57 -1.44
C PRO A 87 -0.95 -16.01 -0.68
N ARG A 88 -0.05 -15.32 -1.38
CA ARG A 88 1.15 -14.71 -0.81
C ARG A 88 0.84 -13.47 0.00
N VAL A 89 -0.34 -12.88 -0.14
CA VAL A 89 -0.72 -11.65 0.56
C VAL A 89 -1.46 -12.01 1.84
N ILE A 90 -0.90 -11.59 2.98
CA ILE A 90 -1.55 -11.76 4.29
C ILE A 90 -2.61 -10.68 4.47
N ARG A 91 -2.22 -9.43 4.26
CA ARG A 91 -3.07 -8.25 4.44
C ARG A 91 -2.55 -7.12 3.57
N TRP A 92 -3.48 -6.32 3.05
CA TRP A 92 -3.16 -5.08 2.36
C TRP A 92 -4.12 -3.99 2.81
N THR A 93 -3.67 -2.75 2.74
CA THR A 93 -4.46 -1.56 3.00
C THR A 93 -4.18 -0.57 1.88
N THR A 94 -5.24 0.01 1.31
CA THR A 94 -5.12 1.12 0.36
C THR A 94 -5.47 2.42 1.07
N THR A 95 -4.62 3.43 0.92
CA THR A 95 -4.84 4.79 1.39
C THR A 95 -4.85 5.75 0.19
N LYS A 96 -5.80 6.69 0.15
CA LYS A 96 -5.76 7.81 -0.82
C LYS A 96 -4.82 8.87 -0.26
N LEU A 97 -3.69 9.12 -0.91
CA LEU A 97 -2.71 10.13 -0.46
C LEU A 97 -3.13 11.55 -0.84
N GLY A 98 -3.77 11.72 -2.00
CA GLY A 98 -4.20 13.03 -2.44
C GLY A 98 -4.76 13.00 -3.85
N GLU A 99 -5.42 14.09 -4.23
CA GLU A 99 -5.93 14.26 -5.60
C GLU A 99 -5.15 15.32 -6.36
N GLN A 100 -4.58 16.30 -5.65
CA GLN A 100 -3.71 17.33 -6.20
C GLN A 100 -2.32 17.28 -5.54
N LEU A 101 -1.29 17.72 -6.27
CA LEU A 101 0.09 17.80 -5.75
C LEU A 101 0.19 18.64 -4.46
N LYS A 102 -0.71 19.61 -4.31
CA LYS A 102 -0.83 20.51 -3.15
C LYS A 102 -1.16 19.75 -1.85
N ASP A 103 -1.94 18.66 -1.96
CA ASP A 103 -2.35 17.85 -0.80
C ASP A 103 -1.21 16.95 -0.31
N ILE A 104 -0.30 16.57 -1.21
CA ILE A 104 0.77 15.59 -0.95
C ILE A 104 2.01 16.26 -0.32
N GLY A 105 2.27 17.53 -0.66
CA GLY A 105 3.41 18.29 -0.15
C GLY A 105 3.16 19.13 1.11
N GLY A 106 1.95 19.07 1.67
CA GLY A 106 1.43 20.13 2.53
C GLY A 106 0.95 19.73 3.93
N LEU A 107 1.40 18.62 4.51
CA LEU A 107 1.16 18.39 5.95
C LEU A 107 2.18 19.19 6.76
N LYS A 108 1.97 20.51 6.90
CA LYS A 108 2.54 21.24 8.03
C LYS A 108 1.87 20.68 9.27
N GLU A 109 2.62 19.94 10.08
CA GLU A 109 2.19 19.56 11.43
C GLU A 109 2.00 20.86 12.25
N VAL A 110 0.78 21.39 12.25
CA VAL A 110 0.43 22.51 13.11
C VAL A 110 0.05 21.93 14.46
N THR A 111 0.94 22.07 15.44
CA THR A 111 0.59 21.80 16.83
C THR A 111 -0.43 22.84 17.28
N VAL A 112 -1.71 22.46 17.30
CA VAL A 112 -2.76 23.29 17.90
C VAL A 112 -2.52 23.28 19.41
N LYS A 113 -2.03 24.39 19.96
CA LYS A 113 -1.94 24.58 21.40
C LYS A 113 -3.34 24.85 21.95
N PRO A 114 -3.71 24.35 23.14
CA PRO A 114 -5.03 24.59 23.71
C PRO A 114 -5.21 26.10 23.95
N GLY A 115 -6.12 26.75 23.22
CA GLY A 115 -6.49 28.16 23.43
C GLY A 115 -6.47 29.06 22.19
N GLU A 116 -5.95 28.62 21.05
CA GLU A 116 -5.97 29.41 19.82
C GLU A 116 -7.15 29.00 18.92
N ALA A 117 -8.06 29.94 18.68
CA ALA A 117 -9.17 29.76 17.73
C ALA A 117 -8.60 29.71 16.31
N VAL A 118 -8.90 28.61 15.61
CA VAL A 118 -8.56 28.40 14.20
C VAL A 118 -9.30 29.42 13.33
N ALA A 119 -8.58 30.43 12.84
CA ALA A 119 -9.04 31.31 11.78
C ALA A 119 -8.65 30.70 10.42
N GLY A 120 -9.66 30.40 9.59
CA GLY A 120 -9.49 30.13 8.16
C GLY A 120 -9.52 28.66 7.75
N ILE A 121 -10.74 28.13 7.64
CA ILE A 121 -11.11 27.31 6.48
C ILE A 121 -11.71 28.27 5.46
#